data_AF-A0A8D2IU30-F1
#
_entry.id   AF-A0A8D2IU30-F1
#
_cell.length_a   1.000
_cell.length_b   1.000
_cell.length_c   1.000
_cell.angle_alpha   90.00
_cell.angle_beta   90.00
_cell.angle_gamma   90.00
#
_symmetry.space_group_name_H-M   'P 1'
#
loop_
_entity.id
_entity.type
_entity.pdbx_description
1 polymer ?
#
loop_
_entity_poly.entity_id
_entity_poly.type
_entity_poly.pdbx_seq_one_letter_code
_entity_poly.pdbx_strand_id
1 'polypeptide(L)'
;EVQSYQEHFLYKQTLQPQIVSILSGQRLKHLWLFRDAGTDDSLLVNKAELFVATRNMNGQPVFADITLPVFTLKERCLQVVRSLVKPVDYRKLDIVRSLYEDLEDHPDIRKDLQRLMNQWCRETLRPENSHALA
;
A
#
# COMPACT_ATOMS: atom_id res chain seq x y z
N GLU A 1 28.36 5.12 -12.10
CA GLU A 1 28.02 4.07 -11.10
C GLU A 1 26.56 4.25 -10.70
N VAL A 2 25.67 3.43 -11.26
CA VAL A 2 24.26 3.45 -10.87
C VAL A 2 24.18 2.69 -9.55
N GLN A 3 24.08 3.42 -8.44
CA GLN A 3 23.82 2.80 -7.14
C GLN A 3 22.47 2.10 -7.22
N SER A 4 22.52 0.77 -7.17
CA SER A 4 21.36 -0.09 -6.99
C SER A 4 20.69 0.28 -5.67
N TYR A 5 19.58 1.02 -5.74
CA TYR A 5 18.68 1.17 -4.60
C TYR A 5 18.07 -0.20 -4.35
N GLN A 6 18.64 -0.95 -3.40
CA GLN A 6 18.00 -2.16 -2.93
C GLN A 6 16.67 -1.77 -2.28
N GLU A 7 15.57 -2.41 -2.71
CA GLU A 7 14.25 -2.29 -2.10
C GLU A 7 14.28 -2.92 -0.71
N HIS A 8 14.75 -2.18 0.29
CA HIS A 8 14.71 -2.60 1.69
C HIS A 8 13.37 -2.22 2.30
N PHE A 9 12.48 -3.20 2.45
CA PHE A 9 11.28 -3.05 3.26
C PHE A 9 11.67 -2.91 4.73
N LEU A 10 11.70 -1.67 5.23
CA LEU A 10 11.79 -1.43 6.66
C LEU A 10 10.38 -1.51 7.25
N TYR A 11 9.98 -2.71 7.67
CA TYR A 11 8.80 -2.87 8.52
C TYR A 11 9.01 -2.07 9.80
N LYS A 12 8.25 -0.98 9.92
CA LYS A 12 8.23 -0.19 11.15
C LYS A 12 7.15 -0.73 12.10
N GLN A 13 7.19 -0.23 13.32
CA GLN A 13 6.29 -0.57 14.42
C GLN A 13 4.81 -0.57 13.98
N THR A 14 4.06 -1.60 14.41
CA THR A 14 2.60 -1.65 14.26
C THR A 14 1.97 -0.48 15.00
N LEU A 15 1.19 0.31 14.26
CA LEU A 15 0.49 1.47 14.79
C LEU A 15 -0.90 1.06 15.28
N GLN A 16 -1.36 1.65 16.38
CA GLN A 16 -2.78 1.53 16.74
C GLN A 16 -3.63 2.32 15.73
N PRO A 17 -4.89 1.92 15.49
CA PRO A 17 -5.77 2.59 14.53
C PRO A 17 -6.08 4.03 14.97
N GLN A 18 -5.34 5.01 14.44
CA GLN A 18 -5.51 6.46 14.69
C GLN A 18 -4.52 7.29 13.85
N ILE A 19 -4.65 8.63 13.89
CA ILE A 19 -3.73 9.58 13.24
C ILE A 19 -2.35 9.44 13.89
N VAL A 20 -1.31 9.25 13.06
CA VAL A 20 0.07 9.10 13.53
C VAL A 20 0.94 10.24 13.03
N SER A 21 1.71 10.83 13.93
CA SER A 21 2.75 11.80 13.60
C SER A 21 4.03 11.07 13.18
N ILE A 22 4.50 11.30 11.96
CA ILE A 22 5.76 10.72 11.47
C ILE A 22 6.84 11.80 11.54
N LEU A 23 7.86 11.55 12.37
CA LEU A 23 9.07 12.37 12.40
C LEU A 23 10.01 11.91 11.28
N SER A 24 10.21 12.74 10.25
CA SER A 24 11.24 12.49 9.24
C SER A 24 12.59 13.05 9.71
N GLY A 25 13.58 12.16 9.82
CA GLY A 25 14.98 12.54 10.06
C GLY A 25 15.60 13.24 8.84
N GLN A 26 16.85 13.70 8.96
CA GLN A 26 17.58 14.52 7.97
C GLN A 26 17.86 13.87 6.60
N ARG A 27 17.47 12.61 6.35
CA ARG A 27 17.78 11.93 5.08
C ARG A 27 16.49 11.64 4.30
N LEU A 28 16.40 12.31 3.15
CA LEU A 28 15.64 12.00 1.92
C LEU A 28 14.14 11.68 2.04
N LYS A 29 13.41 12.02 0.98
CA LYS A 29 11.97 11.79 0.79
C LYS A 29 11.68 10.28 0.82
N HIS A 30 11.52 9.72 2.02
CA HIS A 30 11.09 8.33 2.18
C HIS A 30 9.62 8.23 1.77
N LEU A 31 9.34 7.25 0.90
CA LEU A 31 8.01 6.86 0.50
C LEU A 31 7.45 5.89 1.55
N TRP A 32 6.20 6.11 1.94
CA TRP A 32 5.49 5.31 2.92
C TRP A 32 4.23 4.75 2.31
N LEU A 33 3.99 3.48 2.63
CA LEU A 33 2.74 2.78 2.38
C LEU A 33 2.29 2.14 3.69
N PHE A 34 0.98 1.99 3.86
CA PHE A 34 0.39 1.48 5.11
C PHE A 34 -0.41 0.23 4.80
N ARG A 35 -0.29 -0.77 5.68
CA ARG A 35 -0.90 -2.10 5.53
C ARG A 35 -1.51 -2.52 6.85
N ASP A 36 -2.56 -3.32 6.77
CA ASP A 36 -3.04 -4.05 7.93
C ASP A 36 -1.95 -5.04 8.38
N ALA A 37 -1.64 -5.04 9.69
CA ALA A 37 -0.54 -5.84 10.22
C ALA A 37 -0.85 -7.36 10.24
N GLY A 38 -2.13 -7.74 10.23
CA GLY A 38 -2.57 -9.13 10.26
C GLY A 38 -2.83 -9.70 8.86
N THR A 39 -3.35 -8.89 7.94
CA THR A 39 -3.81 -9.37 6.62
C THR A 39 -3.00 -8.84 5.44
N ASP A 40 -2.10 -7.88 5.67
CA ASP A 40 -1.43 -7.11 4.63
C ASP A 40 -2.40 -6.37 3.69
N ASP A 41 -3.65 -6.12 4.10
CA ASP A 41 -4.58 -5.33 3.28
C ASP A 41 -4.09 -3.88 3.14
N SER A 42 -4.22 -3.30 1.93
CA SER A 42 -3.88 -1.89 1.68
C SER A 42 -4.69 -0.94 2.55
N LEU A 43 -4.00 0.00 3.19
CA LEU A 43 -4.59 1.16 3.85
C LEU A 43 -4.28 2.43 3.05
N LEU A 44 -5.14 3.44 3.19
CA LEU A 44 -4.89 4.76 2.62
C LEU A 44 -4.23 5.66 3.66
N VAL A 45 -3.40 6.57 3.19
CA VAL A 45 -2.82 7.65 3.96
C VAL A 45 -3.16 8.97 3.30
N ASN A 46 -3.79 9.88 4.06
CA ASN A 46 -4.30 11.15 3.53
C ASN A 46 -5.15 10.95 2.26
N LYS A 47 -5.96 9.89 2.22
CA LYS A 47 -6.79 9.47 1.07
C LYS A 47 -6.01 9.04 -0.20
N ALA A 48 -4.73 8.74 -0.08
CA ALA A 48 -3.87 8.24 -1.15
C ALA A 48 -3.17 6.93 -0.76
N GLU A 49 -2.67 6.16 -1.74
CA GLU A 49 -1.96 4.90 -1.48
C GLU A 49 -0.52 5.11 -0.97
N LEU A 50 0.06 6.26 -1.28
CA LEU A 50 1.44 6.60 -0.99
C LEU A 50 1.54 7.92 -0.23
N PHE A 51 2.43 7.96 0.75
CA PHE A 51 2.76 9.18 1.50
C PHE A 51 4.24 9.50 1.41
N VAL A 52 4.55 10.74 1.08
CA VAL A 52 5.91 11.25 1.10
C VAL A 52 6.07 12.11 2.34
N ALA A 53 6.93 11.67 3.27
CA ALA A 53 7.25 12.46 4.44
C ALA A 53 8.18 13.61 4.04
N THR A 54 7.61 14.73 3.61
CA THR A 54 8.36 15.98 3.37
C THR A 54 8.63 16.69 4.69
N ARG A 55 9.77 17.37 4.80
CA ARG A 55 10.06 18.21 5.96
C ARG A 55 9.22 19.47 5.83
N ASN A 56 8.30 19.74 6.75
CA ASN A 56 7.66 21.05 6.81
C ASN A 56 8.72 22.12 7.10
N MET A 57 8.64 23.26 6.40
CA MET A 57 9.62 24.37 6.52
C MET A 57 9.79 24.87 7.96
N ASN A 58 8.77 24.65 8.81
CA ASN A 58 8.72 25.13 10.19
C ASN A 58 9.14 24.07 11.24
N GLY A 59 9.67 22.91 10.82
CA GLY A 59 10.05 21.82 11.74
C GLY A 59 8.88 21.10 12.42
N GLN A 60 7.65 21.41 12.02
CA GLN A 60 6.43 20.76 12.51
C GLN A 60 6.33 19.31 11.99
N PRO A 61 5.79 18.37 12.79
CA PRO A 61 5.54 17.01 12.34
C PRO A 61 4.56 17.00 11.16
N VAL A 62 4.74 16.05 10.25
CA VAL A 62 3.75 15.80 9.20
C VAL A 62 2.83 14.67 9.67
N PHE A 63 1.53 14.92 9.53
CA PHE A 63 0.50 13.96 9.91
C PHE A 63 0.20 13.02 8.75
N ALA A 64 0.13 11.72 9.09
CA ALA A 64 -0.39 10.69 8.22
C ALA A 64 -1.74 10.24 8.79
N ASP A 65 -2.83 10.65 8.14
CA ASP A 65 -4.19 10.19 8.45
C ASP A 65 -4.42 8.85 7.75
N ILE A 66 -4.35 7.77 8.52
CA ILE A 66 -4.42 6.40 8.00
C ILE A 66 -5.88 5.94 8.08
N THR A 67 -6.46 5.63 6.93
CA THR A 67 -7.87 5.27 6.80
C THR A 67 -8.04 3.93 6.07
N LEU A 68 -9.08 3.18 6.42
CA LEU A 68 -9.53 2.06 5.61
C LEU A 68 -10.07 2.57 4.27
N PRO A 69 -9.66 2.00 3.12
CA PRO A 69 -10.28 2.32 1.85
C PRO A 69 -11.73 1.81 1.83
N VAL A 70 -12.51 2.35 0.89
CA VAL A 70 -13.80 1.77 0.55
C VAL A 70 -13.54 0.54 -0.33
N PHE A 71 -13.49 -0.63 0.31
CA PHE A 71 -13.39 -1.90 -0.40
C PHE A 71 -14.66 -2.17 -1.20
N THR A 72 -14.51 -2.81 -2.36
CA THR A 72 -15.65 -3.42 -3.04
C THR A 72 -16.26 -4.51 -2.16
N LEU A 73 -17.55 -4.81 -2.39
CA LEU A 73 -18.21 -5.89 -1.65
C LEU A 73 -17.47 -7.23 -1.81
N LYS A 74 -16.95 -7.50 -3.03
CA LYS A 74 -16.16 -8.71 -3.31
C LYS A 74 -14.91 -8.77 -2.43
N GLU A 75 -14.09 -7.73 -2.42
CA GLU A 75 -12.85 -7.66 -1.63
C GLU A 75 -13.15 -7.83 -0.14
N ARG A 76 -14.18 -7.14 0.38
CA ARG A 76 -14.53 -7.24 1.79
C ARG A 76 -14.97 -8.66 2.18
N CYS A 77 -15.75 -9.32 1.32
CA CYS A 77 -16.12 -10.72 1.53
C CYS A 77 -14.89 -11.64 1.55
N LEU A 78 -13.93 -11.45 0.63
CA LEU A 78 -12.69 -12.25 0.61
C LEU A 78 -11.88 -12.06 1.91
N GLN A 79 -11.72 -10.82 2.38
CA GLN A 79 -11.04 -10.52 3.65
C GLN A 79 -11.69 -11.27 4.82
N VAL A 80 -13.01 -11.25 4.91
CA VAL A 80 -13.75 -11.94 5.98
C VAL A 80 -13.55 -13.45 5.87
N VAL A 81 -13.68 -14.04 4.67
CA VAL A 81 -13.49 -15.48 4.49
C VAL A 81 -12.06 -15.91 4.86
N ARG A 82 -11.04 -15.16 4.45
CA ARG A 82 -9.63 -15.43 4.80
C ARG A 82 -9.37 -15.38 6.32
N SER A 83 -10.13 -14.56 7.06
CA SER A 83 -10.02 -14.50 8.53
C SER A 83 -10.69 -15.69 9.25
N LEU A 84 -11.65 -16.35 8.60
CA LEU A 84 -12.48 -17.41 9.20
C LEU A 84 -12.07 -18.82 8.76
N VAL A 85 -11.47 -18.95 7.58
CA VAL A 85 -11.16 -20.23 6.94
C VAL A 85 -9.66 -20.35 6.75
N LYS A 86 -9.08 -21.52 7.06
CA LYS A 86 -7.66 -21.76 6.81
C LYS A 86 -7.40 -21.88 5.30
N PRO A 87 -6.25 -21.42 4.78
CA PRO A 87 -5.95 -21.51 3.35
C PRO A 87 -6.07 -22.92 2.75
N VAL A 88 -5.69 -23.95 3.52
CA VAL A 88 -5.81 -25.37 3.12
C VAL A 88 -7.27 -25.82 2.88
N ASP A 89 -8.23 -25.09 3.44
CA ASP A 89 -9.65 -25.41 3.38
C ASP A 89 -10.43 -24.55 2.37
N TYR A 90 -9.80 -23.57 1.70
CA TYR A 90 -10.49 -22.72 0.72
C TYR A 90 -11.17 -23.53 -0.40
N ARG A 91 -10.49 -24.56 -0.91
CA ARG A 91 -11.00 -25.44 -1.97
C ARG A 91 -12.10 -26.41 -1.52
N LYS A 92 -12.45 -26.41 -0.23
CA LYS A 92 -13.57 -27.21 0.34
C LYS A 92 -14.85 -26.40 0.47
N LEU A 93 -14.79 -25.07 0.31
CA LEU A 93 -15.97 -24.20 0.36
C LEU A 93 -16.88 -24.46 -0.82
N ASP A 94 -18.21 -24.45 -0.63
CA ASP A 94 -19.17 -24.63 -1.72
C ASP A 94 -19.43 -23.29 -2.45
N ILE A 95 -18.44 -22.85 -3.23
CA ILE A 95 -18.47 -21.59 -3.99
C ILE A 95 -17.98 -21.78 -5.43
N VAL A 96 -18.22 -20.78 -6.27
CA VAL A 96 -17.81 -20.79 -7.68
C VAL A 96 -16.29 -20.89 -7.81
N ARG A 97 -15.81 -21.68 -8.79
CA ARG A 97 -14.38 -22.00 -8.95
C ARG A 97 -13.45 -20.79 -9.05
N SER A 98 -13.88 -19.72 -9.71
CA SER A 98 -13.10 -18.49 -9.84
C SER A 98 -12.82 -17.83 -8.49
N LEU A 99 -13.71 -17.97 -7.51
CA LEU A 99 -13.54 -17.37 -6.18
C LEU A 99 -12.45 -18.06 -5.36
N TYR A 100 -12.08 -19.31 -5.67
CA TYR A 100 -10.97 -19.95 -4.99
C TYR A 100 -9.63 -19.28 -5.34
N GLU A 101 -9.44 -18.95 -6.62
CA GLU A 101 -8.25 -18.22 -7.08
C GLU A 101 -8.20 -16.83 -6.45
N ASP A 102 -9.36 -16.15 -6.38
CA ASP A 102 -9.49 -14.88 -5.67
C ASP A 102 -9.14 -15.03 -4.17
N LEU A 103 -9.55 -16.11 -3.49
CA LEU A 103 -9.21 -16.33 -2.07
C LEU A 103 -7.72 -16.61 -1.84
N GLU A 104 -7.11 -17.39 -2.72
CA GLU A 104 -5.69 -17.75 -2.69
C GLU A 104 -4.77 -16.58 -3.02
N ASP A 105 -5.24 -15.62 -3.82
CA ASP A 105 -4.52 -14.40 -4.17
C ASP A 105 -4.52 -13.37 -3.01
N HIS A 106 -3.68 -13.61 -2.01
CA HIS A 106 -3.56 -12.74 -0.83
C HIS A 106 -2.95 -11.38 -1.19
N PRO A 107 -3.28 -10.33 -0.41
CA PRO A 107 -2.60 -9.04 -0.52
C PRO A 107 -1.08 -9.23 -0.42
N ASP A 108 -0.34 -8.57 -1.32
CA ASP A 108 1.12 -8.63 -1.37
C ASP A 108 1.67 -7.25 -1.74
N ILE A 109 2.41 -6.68 -0.80
CA ILE A 109 3.11 -5.39 -0.95
C ILE A 109 3.93 -5.28 -2.25
N ARG A 110 4.52 -6.37 -2.74
CA ARG A 110 5.33 -6.36 -3.96
C ARG A 110 4.47 -6.17 -5.20
N LYS A 111 3.30 -6.82 -5.26
CA LYS A 111 2.35 -6.67 -6.36
C LYS A 111 1.84 -5.23 -6.43
N ASP A 112 1.54 -4.65 -5.26
CA ASP A 112 1.08 -3.26 -5.18
C ASP A 112 2.16 -2.26 -5.59
N LEU A 113 3.41 -2.44 -5.15
CA LEU A 113 4.51 -1.59 -5.60
C LEU A 113 4.74 -1.68 -7.10
N GLN A 114 4.70 -2.87 -7.68
CA GLN A 114 4.78 -3.05 -9.13
C GLN A 114 3.64 -2.34 -9.86
N ARG A 115 2.41 -2.46 -9.37
CA ARG A 115 1.24 -1.75 -9.92
C ARG A 115 1.43 -0.23 -9.86
N LEU A 116 1.85 0.30 -8.71
CA LEU A 116 2.09 1.73 -8.49
C LEU A 116 3.21 2.27 -9.39
N MET A 117 4.32 1.53 -9.51
CA MET A 117 5.42 1.87 -10.41
C MET A 117 4.94 1.95 -11.87
N ASN A 118 4.18 0.94 -12.32
CA ASN A 118 3.63 0.89 -13.66
C ASN A 118 2.64 2.04 -13.93
N GLN A 119 1.84 2.40 -12.93
CA GLN A 119 0.96 3.56 -13.02
C GLN A 119 1.75 4.87 -13.15
N TRP A 120 2.76 5.06 -12.28
CA TRP A 120 3.62 6.24 -12.32
C TRP A 120 4.36 6.39 -13.65
N CYS A 121 4.90 5.30 -14.20
CA CYS A 121 5.54 5.32 -15.52
C CYS A 121 4.55 5.71 -16.63
N ARG A 122 3.32 5.19 -16.59
CA ARG A 122 2.28 5.54 -17.58
C ARG A 122 1.88 7.01 -17.52
N GLU A 123 1.82 7.60 -16.33
CA GLU A 123 1.46 9.01 -16.14
C GLU A 123 2.62 9.95 -16.54
N THR A 124 3.85 9.56 -16.23
CA THR A 124 5.06 10.37 -16.53
C THR A 124 5.42 10.33 -18.02
N LEU A 125 5.22 9.19 -18.69
CA LEU A 125 5.52 9.01 -20.11
C LEU A 125 4.40 9.49 -21.06
N ARG A 126 3.35 10.15 -20.53
CA ARG A 126 2.35 10.80 -21.39
C ARG A 126 2.98 12.00 -22.12
N PRO A 127 2.83 12.10 -23.46
CA PRO A 127 3.46 13.15 -24.25
C PRO A 127 3.03 14.56 -23.84
N GLU A 128 1.82 14.74 -23.30
CA GLU A 128 1.34 16.02 -22.75
C GLU A 128 2.11 16.53 -21.51
N ASN A 129 2.86 15.68 -20.80
CA ASN A 129 3.64 16.08 -19.61
C ASN A 129 5.11 16.41 -19.92
N SER A 130 5.52 16.34 -21.19
CA SER A 130 6.90 16.61 -21.65
C SER A 130 7.34 18.07 -21.46
N HIS A 131 6.43 18.98 -21.15
CA HIS A 131 6.73 20.39 -20.87
C HIS A 131 7.20 20.66 -19.43
N ALA A 132 7.13 19.68 -18.53
CA ALA A 132 7.53 19.83 -17.12
C ALA A 132 9.01 19.47 -16.85
N LEU A 133 9.79 19.13 -17.88
CA LEU A 133 11.19 18.69 -17.77
C LEU A 133 12.17 19.48 -18.67
N ALA A 134 11.89 20.75 -18.94
CA ALA A 134 12.85 21.69 -19.52
C ALA A 134 13.22 22.78 -18.50
#